data_AF-A0A819F1K5-F1
#
_entry.id   AF-A0A819F1K5-F1
#
_cell.length_a   1.000
_cell.length_b   1.000
_cell.length_c   1.000
_cell.angle_alpha   90.00
_cell.angle_beta   90.00
_cell.angle_gamma   90.00
#
_symmetry.space_group_name_H-M   'P 1'
#
loop_
_entity.id
_entity.type
_entity.pdbx_description
1 polymer ?
#
loop_
_entity_poly.entity_id
_entity_poly.type
_entity_poly.pdbx_seq_one_letter_code
_entity_poly.pdbx_strand_id
1 'polypeptide(L)'
;MSNTTDNEQQYIEHPWLHRLINRRSYKISVFIIVFVLNIVDLLVDWYFFMSKATIQKGLVFGPPPRNTLLAIFIFCIISTFTSLLEIIQVIRDAYQNRLTSLFGQITNCLTLWFEDVPLLTLNLLIVICRDGEVTYISLTKAIIGIIAALIRFLSILLNKWLIRHDYQRKDKLSKFFNTTSTIGIIIVFIISISINIIASLPIDNFGRLYLEKPSDFQEFKFAHQKYFNNVGIFLRSSDKYIYLTDIDNIIEQHSRTFIYSKNENENIFCIKQFNQTCFKELNDTTISSYDQQLTNKLINYTIKFQFKQPDFYYLLGDINYNIIRCDLKDFYIDDDKISLHYYRFKQNFNQTKLSVVLNNNNTYRYYDINNDFDPVEYLWRTGLSRCSSTSSYSPHRSQEIQINNCF
;
A
#
# COMPACT_ATOMS: atom_id res chain seq x y z
N MET A 1 24.76 -20.54 74.10
CA MET A 1 25.18 -21.55 73.11
C MET A 1 23.96 -22.32 72.66
N SER A 2 23.46 -22.00 71.46
CA SER A 2 22.60 -22.87 70.67
C SER A 2 22.90 -22.51 69.21
N ASN A 3 23.71 -23.36 68.58
CA ASN A 3 24.07 -23.28 67.17
C ASN A 3 22.96 -23.97 66.38
N THR A 4 22.12 -23.19 65.72
CA THR A 4 21.26 -23.66 64.62
C THR A 4 21.81 -23.12 63.31
N THR A 5 22.94 -23.69 62.89
CA THR A 5 23.37 -23.64 61.48
C THR A 5 22.85 -24.90 60.80
N ASP A 6 21.53 -24.96 60.61
CA ASP A 6 20.94 -25.92 59.69
C ASP A 6 21.15 -25.39 58.29
N ASN A 7 22.06 -26.07 57.60
CA ASN A 7 22.36 -25.93 56.19
C ASN A 7 21.08 -26.20 55.39
N GLU A 8 20.38 -25.14 54.98
CA GLU A 8 19.54 -25.20 53.78
C GLU A 8 20.45 -25.38 52.55
N GLN A 9 20.91 -26.61 52.33
CA GLN A 9 21.38 -27.02 51.01
C GLN A 9 20.18 -27.05 50.08
N GLN A 10 19.90 -25.88 49.51
CA GLN A 10 18.89 -25.69 48.49
C GLN A 10 19.27 -26.55 47.27
N TYR A 11 18.61 -27.70 47.14
CA TYR A 11 18.80 -28.63 46.02
C TYR A 11 18.52 -27.91 44.69
N ILE A 12 19.57 -27.72 43.88
CA ILE A 12 19.45 -27.29 42.49
C ILE A 12 19.00 -28.53 41.71
N GLU A 13 17.72 -28.61 41.32
CA GLU A 13 17.13 -29.79 40.67
C GLU A 13 17.83 -30.21 39.36
N HIS A 14 18.59 -29.31 38.70
CA HIS A 14 19.29 -29.60 37.44
C HIS A 14 20.70 -28.93 37.33
N PRO A 15 21.75 -29.51 37.92
CA PRO A 15 23.09 -28.92 37.96
C PRO A 15 23.82 -28.92 36.59
N TRP A 16 23.35 -29.71 35.62
CA TRP A 16 23.91 -29.76 34.27
C TRP A 16 23.49 -28.54 33.44
N LEU A 17 22.24 -28.08 33.57
CA LEU A 17 21.74 -26.90 32.85
C LEU A 17 22.42 -25.62 33.35
N HIS A 18 22.60 -25.50 34.67
CA HIS A 18 23.35 -24.39 35.27
C HIS A 18 24.81 -24.35 34.77
N ARG A 19 25.48 -25.51 34.67
CA ARG A 19 26.82 -25.62 34.08
C ARG A 19 26.85 -25.22 32.61
N LEU A 20 25.82 -25.55 31.84
CA LEU A 20 25.73 -25.23 30.41
C LEU A 20 25.51 -23.72 30.18
N ILE A 21 24.56 -23.10 30.91
CA ILE A 21 24.27 -21.66 30.84
C ILE A 21 25.47 -20.82 31.28
N ASN A 22 26.24 -21.31 32.26
CA ASN A 22 27.39 -20.56 32.76
C ASN A 22 28.65 -20.71 31.89
N ARG A 23 28.64 -21.54 30.84
CA ARG A 23 29.75 -21.61 29.87
C ARG A 23 29.84 -20.31 29.09
N ARG A 24 31.05 -19.73 29.06
CA ARG A 24 31.36 -18.51 28.30
C ARG A 24 30.97 -18.62 26.83
N SER A 25 31.18 -19.78 26.21
CA SER A 25 30.83 -20.02 24.80
C SER A 25 29.33 -19.88 24.53
N TYR A 26 28.47 -20.40 25.42
CA TYR A 26 27.02 -20.28 25.28
C TYR A 26 26.57 -18.82 25.36
N LYS A 27 27.08 -18.06 26.34
CA LYS A 27 26.79 -16.63 26.50
C LYS A 27 27.21 -15.82 25.27
N ILE A 28 28.38 -16.10 24.71
CA ILE A 28 28.85 -15.45 23.47
C ILE A 28 27.95 -15.82 22.28
N SER A 29 27.55 -17.08 22.14
CA SER A 29 26.64 -17.49 21.07
C SER A 29 25.27 -16.81 21.17
N VAL A 30 24.68 -16.74 22.36
CA VAL A 30 23.40 -16.03 22.59
C VAL A 30 23.56 -14.54 22.30
N PHE A 31 24.66 -13.92 22.74
CA PHE A 31 24.99 -12.53 22.44
C PHE A 31 25.00 -12.28 20.92
N ILE A 32 25.73 -13.10 20.16
CA ILE A 32 25.83 -12.95 18.70
C ILE A 32 24.45 -13.10 18.05
N ILE A 33 23.67 -14.09 18.45
CA ILE A 33 22.33 -14.33 17.87
C ILE A 33 21.42 -13.14 18.12
N VAL A 34 21.31 -12.66 19.36
CA VAL A 34 20.46 -11.51 19.71
C VAL A 34 20.94 -10.25 19.01
N PHE A 35 22.26 -10.02 18.96
CA PHE A 35 22.83 -8.88 18.26
C PHE A 35 22.50 -8.87 16.76
N VAL A 36 22.64 -10.02 16.09
CA VAL A 36 22.30 -10.15 14.67
C VAL A 36 20.80 -9.94 14.45
N LEU A 37 19.94 -10.52 15.30
CA LEU A 37 18.50 -10.33 15.20
C LEU A 37 18.10 -8.85 15.33
N ASN A 38 18.69 -8.12 16.28
CA ASN A 38 18.43 -6.70 16.47
C ASN A 38 18.88 -5.84 15.29
N ILE A 39 20.00 -6.19 14.65
CA ILE A 39 20.43 -5.52 13.41
C ILE A 39 19.46 -5.82 12.27
N VAL A 40 19.07 -7.08 12.10
CA VAL A 40 18.13 -7.49 11.03
C VAL A 40 16.79 -6.79 11.21
N ASP A 41 16.28 -6.72 12.43
CA ASP A 41 15.02 -6.04 12.78
C ASP A 41 15.10 -4.55 12.42
N LEU A 42 16.17 -3.86 12.87
CA LEU A 42 16.41 -2.46 12.52
C LEU A 42 16.48 -2.22 11.00
N LEU A 43 17.17 -3.11 10.27
CA LEU A 43 17.25 -3.01 8.81
C LEU A 43 15.89 -3.20 8.15
N VAL A 44 15.10 -4.17 8.63
CA VAL A 44 13.75 -4.42 8.12
C VAL A 44 12.81 -3.26 8.41
N ASP A 45 12.98 -2.57 9.53
CA ASP A 45 12.19 -1.40 9.90
C ASP A 45 12.43 -0.22 8.97
N TRP A 46 13.70 0.11 8.72
CA TRP A 46 14.07 1.13 7.75
C TRP A 46 13.69 0.74 6.33
N TYR A 47 13.84 -0.53 5.97
CA TYR A 47 13.45 -1.02 4.65
C TYR A 47 11.93 -0.98 4.46
N PHE A 48 11.16 -1.26 5.51
CA PHE A 48 9.71 -1.09 5.52
C PHE A 48 9.32 0.37 5.28
N PHE A 49 9.94 1.32 5.99
CA PHE A 49 9.73 2.74 5.73
C PHE A 49 10.07 3.13 4.29
N MET A 50 11.27 2.79 3.82
CA MET A 50 11.75 3.13 2.48
C MET A 50 10.82 2.58 1.41
N SER A 51 10.42 1.31 1.51
CA SER A 51 9.49 0.71 0.57
C SER A 51 8.15 1.42 0.50
N LYS A 52 7.63 1.92 1.63
CA LYS A 52 6.37 2.68 1.64
C LYS A 52 6.54 4.12 1.18
N ALA A 53 7.71 4.72 1.41
CA ALA A 53 8.03 6.08 0.98
C ALA A 53 8.27 6.18 -0.52
N THR A 54 8.75 5.11 -1.16
CA THR A 54 9.03 5.10 -2.61
C THR A 54 7.80 4.88 -3.47
N ILE A 55 6.69 4.37 -2.93
CA ILE A 55 5.47 4.10 -3.71
C ILE A 55 4.98 5.39 -4.37
N GLN A 56 4.78 5.35 -5.68
CA GLN A 56 4.24 6.45 -6.45
C GLN A 56 2.73 6.29 -6.63
N LYS A 57 2.06 7.36 -7.10
CA LYS A 57 0.64 7.30 -7.45
C LYS A 57 0.50 6.50 -8.74
N GLY A 58 -0.13 5.33 -8.68
CA GLY A 58 -0.56 4.57 -9.87
C GLY A 58 -2.06 4.72 -10.11
N LEU A 59 -2.62 3.78 -10.87
CA LEU A 59 -4.05 3.73 -11.22
C LEU A 59 -4.96 3.56 -9.99
N VAL A 60 -4.75 2.51 -9.21
CA VAL A 60 -5.63 2.14 -8.06
C VAL A 60 -4.92 2.35 -6.72
N PHE A 61 -3.61 2.17 -6.70
CA PHE A 61 -2.80 2.25 -5.50
C PHE A 61 -1.89 3.47 -5.56
N GLY A 62 -1.76 4.16 -4.42
CA GLY A 62 -0.85 5.29 -4.28
C GLY A 62 -0.02 5.22 -3.00
N PRO A 63 0.76 6.26 -2.70
CA PRO A 63 1.50 6.33 -1.44
C PRO A 63 0.53 6.33 -0.25
N PRO A 64 0.90 5.73 0.90
CA PRO A 64 0.11 5.85 2.12
C PRO A 64 -0.14 7.32 2.49
N PRO A 65 -1.20 7.62 3.26
CA PRO A 65 -1.43 8.97 3.76
C PRO A 65 -0.19 9.53 4.45
N ARG A 66 0.09 10.83 4.23
CA ARG A 66 1.29 11.50 4.77
C ARG A 66 1.46 11.30 6.28
N ASN A 67 0.36 11.30 7.03
CA ASN A 67 0.36 11.10 8.48
C ASN A 67 0.81 9.68 8.86
N THR A 68 0.36 8.66 8.11
CA THR A 68 0.78 7.27 8.31
C THR A 68 2.27 7.11 7.99
N LEU A 69 2.74 7.70 6.89
CA LEU A 69 4.16 7.64 6.52
C LEU A 69 5.05 8.33 7.55
N LEU A 70 4.62 9.49 8.06
CA LEU A 70 5.31 10.22 9.11
C LEU A 70 5.32 9.43 10.43
N ALA A 71 4.22 8.77 10.79
CA ALA A 71 4.18 7.91 11.96
C ALA A 71 5.18 6.75 11.85
N ILE A 72 5.23 6.06 10.70
CA ILE A 72 6.21 5.00 10.44
C ILE A 72 7.64 5.55 10.60
N PHE A 73 7.93 6.70 10.01
CA PHE A 73 9.24 7.34 10.12
C PHE A 73 9.64 7.63 11.58
N ILE A 74 8.74 8.21 12.38
CA ILE A 74 8.98 8.46 13.81
C ILE A 74 9.26 7.15 14.55
N PHE A 75 8.48 6.11 14.30
CA PHE A 75 8.69 4.83 14.96
C PHE A 75 9.99 4.12 14.50
N CYS A 76 10.46 4.33 13.26
CA CYS A 76 11.79 3.85 12.84
C CYS A 76 12.94 4.58 13.56
N ILE A 77 12.78 5.88 13.87
CA ILE A 77 13.73 6.61 14.71
C ILE A 77 13.73 6.04 16.12
N ILE A 78 12.54 5.82 16.71
CA ILE A 78 12.40 5.21 18.03
C ILE A 78 13.04 3.82 18.06
N SER A 79 12.77 2.99 17.04
CA SER A 79 13.39 1.67 16.82
C SER A 79 14.91 1.73 16.84
N THR A 80 15.50 2.75 16.22
CA THR A 80 16.97 2.94 16.24
C THR A 80 17.48 3.18 17.67
N PHE A 81 16.75 3.96 18.47
CA PHE A 81 17.13 4.21 19.87
C PHE A 81 16.91 2.98 20.77
N THR A 82 15.79 2.27 20.62
CA THR A 82 15.50 1.06 21.41
C THR A 82 16.45 -0.09 21.05
N SER A 83 16.78 -0.28 19.77
CA SER A 83 17.81 -1.22 19.32
C SER A 83 19.17 -0.93 19.95
N LEU A 84 19.57 0.35 20.05
CA LEU A 84 20.80 0.75 20.73
C LEU A 84 20.75 0.44 22.24
N LEU A 85 19.61 0.66 22.91
CA LEU A 85 19.44 0.29 24.32
C LEU A 85 19.52 -1.23 24.53
N GLU A 86 18.95 -2.02 23.62
CA GLU A 86 19.06 -3.48 23.66
C GLU A 86 20.50 -3.96 23.44
N ILE A 87 21.25 -3.34 22.52
CA ILE A 87 22.68 -3.65 22.33
C ILE A 87 23.48 -3.33 23.61
N ILE A 88 23.26 -2.16 24.23
CA ILE A 88 23.92 -1.81 25.50
C ILE A 88 23.58 -2.82 26.59
N GLN A 89 22.31 -3.24 26.67
CA GLN A 89 21.88 -4.26 27.61
C GLN A 89 22.59 -5.59 27.35
N VAL A 90 22.60 -6.07 26.12
CA VAL A 90 23.19 -7.35 25.73
C VAL A 90 24.70 -7.37 25.98
N ILE A 91 25.40 -6.25 25.72
CA ILE A 91 26.81 -6.07 26.09
C ILE A 91 26.98 -6.15 27.62
N ARG A 92 26.17 -5.40 28.37
CA ARG A 92 26.24 -5.38 29.84
C ARG A 92 26.00 -6.76 30.44
N ASP A 93 24.99 -7.49 29.95
CA ASP A 93 24.64 -8.83 30.42
C ASP A 93 25.76 -9.84 30.11
N ALA A 94 26.47 -9.67 28.98
CA ALA A 94 27.65 -10.47 28.66
C ALA A 94 28.83 -10.24 29.63
N TYR A 95 29.00 -9.01 30.14
CA TYR A 95 30.08 -8.67 31.09
C TYR A 95 29.74 -8.97 32.56
N GLN A 96 28.51 -8.68 33.01
CA GLN A 96 28.16 -8.70 34.44
C GLN A 96 27.78 -10.09 34.98
N ASN A 97 27.83 -11.15 34.16
CA ASN A 97 27.45 -12.53 34.52
C ASN A 97 26.05 -12.67 35.17
N ARG A 98 25.20 -11.65 35.09
CA ARG A 98 23.86 -11.62 35.67
C ARG A 98 22.84 -11.62 34.55
N LEU A 99 22.16 -12.75 34.37
CA LEU A 99 21.23 -12.96 33.25
C LEU A 99 19.99 -12.06 33.26
N THR A 100 19.64 -11.44 34.41
CA THR A 100 18.46 -10.59 34.51
C THR A 100 18.68 -9.40 35.43
N SER A 101 18.85 -8.23 34.82
CA SER A 101 18.78 -6.95 35.52
C SER A 101 17.39 -6.33 35.36
N LEU A 102 16.97 -5.51 36.33
CA LEU A 102 15.77 -4.66 36.21
C LEU A 102 15.82 -3.83 34.92
N PHE A 103 17.02 -3.35 34.57
CA PHE A 103 17.28 -2.62 33.33
C PHE A 103 16.85 -3.41 32.09
N GLY A 104 17.19 -4.70 32.00
CA GLY A 104 16.78 -5.51 30.86
C GLY A 104 15.27 -5.74 30.75
N GLN A 105 14.56 -5.79 31.88
CA GLN A 105 13.08 -5.85 31.86
C GLN A 105 12.46 -4.54 31.38
N ILE A 106 13.05 -3.39 31.78
CA ILE A 106 12.60 -2.07 31.32
C ILE A 106 12.85 -1.92 29.82
N THR A 107 14.06 -2.20 29.34
CA THR A 107 14.40 -2.09 27.92
C THR A 107 13.50 -2.98 27.06
N ASN A 108 13.32 -4.25 27.42
CA ASN A 108 12.42 -5.15 26.69
C ASN A 108 10.95 -4.65 26.69
N CYS A 109 10.49 -4.06 27.79
CA CYS A 109 9.17 -3.44 27.85
C CYS A 109 9.08 -2.21 26.94
N LEU A 110 10.11 -1.36 26.91
CA LEU A 110 10.13 -0.17 26.06
C LEU A 110 10.15 -0.55 24.59
N THR A 111 11.01 -1.49 24.18
CA THR A 111 11.07 -1.99 22.80
C THR A 111 9.71 -2.51 22.34
N LEU A 112 9.08 -3.40 23.12
CA LEU A 112 7.79 -3.98 22.74
C LEU A 112 6.69 -2.92 22.53
N TRP A 113 6.58 -1.96 23.44
CA TRP A 113 5.46 -1.01 23.43
C TRP A 113 5.67 0.23 22.57
N PHE A 114 6.92 0.63 22.34
CA PHE A 114 7.25 1.83 21.56
C PHE A 114 7.75 1.53 20.15
N GLU A 115 8.23 0.32 19.87
CA GLU A 115 8.73 -0.08 18.55
C GLU A 115 7.84 -1.17 17.94
N ASP A 116 7.79 -2.38 18.52
CA ASP A 116 7.17 -3.53 17.87
C ASP A 116 5.66 -3.38 17.68
N VAL A 117 4.94 -3.10 18.77
CA VAL A 117 3.47 -3.01 18.75
C VAL A 117 3.00 -1.91 17.79
N PRO A 118 3.51 -0.65 17.86
CA PRO A 118 3.06 0.39 16.95
C PRO A 118 3.41 0.09 15.48
N LEU A 119 4.63 -0.38 15.18
CA LEU A 119 5.03 -0.62 13.79
C LEU A 119 4.30 -1.81 13.17
N LEU A 120 4.10 -2.90 13.91
CA LEU A 120 3.30 -4.03 13.44
C LEU A 120 1.83 -3.66 13.31
N THR A 121 1.29 -2.81 14.20
CA THR A 121 -0.08 -2.30 14.07
C THR A 121 -0.24 -1.46 12.79
N LEU A 122 0.71 -0.56 12.51
CA LEU A 122 0.70 0.22 11.26
C LEU A 122 0.86 -0.67 10.03
N ASN A 123 1.69 -1.71 10.10
CA ASN A 123 1.83 -2.70 9.03
C ASN A 123 0.50 -3.44 8.80
N LEU A 124 -0.16 -3.92 9.87
CA LEU A 124 -1.47 -4.56 9.78
C LEU A 124 -2.51 -3.63 9.16
N LEU A 125 -2.58 -2.36 9.59
CA LEU A 125 -3.50 -1.38 9.01
C LEU A 125 -3.27 -1.19 7.50
N ILE A 126 -2.00 -1.11 7.07
CA ILE A 126 -1.66 -1.01 5.65
C ILE A 126 -2.09 -2.26 4.89
N VAL A 127 -1.81 -3.45 5.41
CA VAL A 127 -2.18 -4.73 4.77
C VAL A 127 -3.71 -4.86 4.67
N ILE A 128 -4.44 -4.52 5.73
CA ILE A 128 -5.90 -4.49 5.75
C ILE A 128 -6.47 -3.51 4.73
N CYS A 129 -5.78 -2.37 4.48
CA CYS A 129 -6.23 -1.35 3.54
C CYS A 129 -5.81 -1.60 2.09
N ARG A 130 -4.85 -2.49 1.79
CA ARG A 130 -4.27 -2.64 0.42
C ARG A 130 -4.46 -4.06 -0.14
N ASP A 131 -5.67 -4.60 -0.01
CA ASP A 131 -6.10 -5.90 -0.57
C ASP A 131 -5.12 -7.06 -0.38
N GLY A 132 -4.37 -7.06 0.72
CA GLY A 132 -3.40 -8.12 0.96
C GLY A 132 -2.27 -8.15 -0.08
N GLU A 133 -2.02 -7.09 -0.84
CA GLU A 133 -0.77 -6.90 -1.58
C GLU A 133 0.36 -6.72 -0.57
N VAL A 134 0.75 -7.86 -0.02
CA VAL A 134 1.90 -8.01 0.85
C VAL A 134 3.10 -7.68 -0.02
N THR A 135 3.61 -6.47 0.14
CA THR A 135 5.03 -6.28 -0.08
C THR A 135 5.73 -7.36 0.75
N TYR A 136 6.60 -8.16 0.14
CA TYR A 136 7.35 -9.23 0.82
C TYR A 136 7.91 -8.78 2.18
N ILE A 137 8.28 -7.51 2.28
CA ILE A 137 8.76 -6.79 3.46
C ILE A 137 7.77 -6.82 4.64
N SER A 138 6.48 -6.59 4.39
CA SER A 138 5.44 -6.65 5.42
C SER A 138 5.33 -8.04 6.03
N LEU A 139 5.50 -9.09 5.22
CA LEU A 139 5.49 -10.48 5.65
C LEU A 139 6.79 -10.85 6.38
N THR A 140 7.95 -10.45 5.84
CA THR A 140 9.25 -10.61 6.50
C THR A 140 9.25 -9.99 7.90
N LYS A 141 8.73 -8.76 8.03
CA LYS A 141 8.60 -8.08 9.34
C LYS A 141 7.70 -8.85 10.30
N ALA A 142 6.58 -9.39 9.83
CA ALA A 142 5.70 -10.22 10.68
C ALA A 142 6.38 -11.52 11.12
N ILE A 143 7.15 -12.18 10.25
CA ILE A 143 7.92 -13.39 10.61
C ILE A 143 8.99 -13.07 11.66
N ILE A 144 9.74 -11.98 11.48
CA ILE A 144 10.73 -11.53 12.47
C ILE A 144 10.06 -11.23 13.80
N GLY A 145 8.91 -10.54 13.79
CA GLY A 145 8.09 -10.29 14.98
C GLY A 145 7.67 -11.57 15.72
N ILE A 146 7.30 -12.64 14.99
CA ILE A 146 6.99 -13.96 15.58
C ILE A 146 8.24 -14.56 16.23
N ILE A 147 9.36 -14.57 15.53
CA ILE A 147 10.63 -15.13 16.04
C ILE A 147 11.08 -14.38 17.30
N ALA A 148 11.05 -13.04 17.27
CA ALA A 148 11.40 -12.19 18.40
C ALA A 148 10.47 -12.42 19.59
N ALA A 149 9.16 -12.49 19.35
CA ALA A 149 8.16 -12.81 20.38
C ALA A 149 8.42 -14.17 21.04
N LEU A 150 8.74 -15.20 20.26
CA LEU A 150 9.06 -16.54 20.76
C LEU A 150 10.34 -16.54 21.61
N ILE A 151 11.39 -15.87 21.15
CA ILE A 151 12.67 -15.77 21.88
C ILE A 151 12.47 -15.03 23.21
N ARG A 152 11.72 -13.92 23.22
CA ARG A 152 11.41 -13.15 24.44
C ARG A 152 10.53 -13.97 25.39
N PHE A 153 9.55 -14.69 24.88
CA PHE A 153 8.70 -15.58 25.68
C PHE A 153 9.52 -16.69 26.35
N LEU A 154 10.38 -17.36 25.57
CA LEU A 154 11.31 -18.38 26.10
C LEU A 154 12.24 -17.79 27.16
N SER A 155 12.76 -16.58 26.93
CA SER A 155 13.61 -15.87 27.89
C SER A 155 12.88 -15.60 29.22
N ILE A 156 11.62 -15.17 29.18
CA ILE A 156 10.79 -14.96 30.38
C ILE A 156 10.53 -16.29 31.10
N LEU A 157 10.25 -17.38 30.37
CA LEU A 157 10.02 -18.70 30.95
C LEU A 157 11.28 -19.25 31.62
N LEU A 158 12.42 -19.22 30.92
CA LEU A 158 13.72 -19.63 31.45
C LEU A 158 14.08 -18.83 32.69
N ASN A 159 13.84 -17.51 32.68
CA ASN A 159 14.07 -16.66 33.84
C ASN A 159 13.16 -17.01 35.01
N LYS A 160 11.86 -17.25 34.79
CA LYS A 160 10.95 -17.69 35.87
C LYS A 160 11.35 -19.05 36.44
N TRP A 161 11.82 -19.96 35.59
CA TRP A 161 12.20 -21.31 35.98
C TRP A 161 13.54 -21.32 36.74
N LEU A 162 14.56 -20.62 36.25
CA LEU A 162 15.89 -20.53 36.89
C LEU A 162 15.87 -19.71 38.19
N ILE A 163 15.09 -18.62 38.24
CA ILE A 163 15.09 -17.68 39.38
C ILE A 163 14.14 -18.15 40.50
N ARG A 164 13.39 -19.25 40.31
CA ARG A 164 12.48 -19.79 41.34
C ARG A 164 13.19 -20.07 42.67
N HIS A 165 14.52 -20.25 42.66
CA HIS A 165 15.34 -20.46 43.85
C HIS A 165 15.83 -19.18 44.56
N ASP A 166 15.93 -18.02 43.89
CA ASP A 166 16.42 -16.75 44.48
C ASP A 166 15.28 -15.80 44.93
N TYR A 167 14.04 -16.31 44.95
CA TYR A 167 12.81 -15.52 44.84
C TYR A 167 12.32 -14.79 46.12
N GLN A 168 13.09 -14.73 47.21
CA GLN A 168 12.61 -14.10 48.45
C GLN A 168 12.67 -12.55 48.48
N ARG A 169 13.27 -11.90 47.47
CA ARG A 169 13.25 -10.43 47.34
C ARG A 169 12.83 -10.01 45.94
N LYS A 170 11.52 -9.88 45.68
CA LYS A 170 11.04 -9.23 44.45
C LYS A 170 10.39 -7.89 44.72
N ASP A 171 11.02 -6.84 44.20
CA ASP A 171 10.43 -5.51 44.03
C ASP A 171 9.18 -5.58 43.15
N LYS A 172 8.12 -4.87 43.58
CA LYS A 172 6.84 -4.76 42.86
C LYS A 172 7.01 -4.32 41.40
N LEU A 173 8.04 -3.52 41.11
CA LEU A 173 8.37 -3.01 39.78
C LEU A 173 8.74 -4.13 38.79
N SER A 174 9.55 -5.10 39.21
CA SER A 174 9.95 -6.21 38.32
C SER A 174 8.75 -7.07 37.93
N LYS A 175 7.78 -7.26 38.85
CA LYS A 175 6.53 -7.97 38.53
C LYS A 175 5.72 -7.19 37.51
N PHE A 176 5.60 -5.86 37.67
CA PHE A 176 4.90 -4.98 36.74
C PHE A 176 5.47 -5.08 35.32
N PHE A 177 6.77 -4.83 35.13
CA PHE A 177 7.38 -4.87 33.79
C PHE A 177 7.27 -6.23 33.12
N ASN A 178 7.50 -7.33 33.86
CA ASN A 178 7.34 -8.68 33.28
C ASN A 178 5.90 -8.96 32.83
N THR A 179 4.90 -8.54 33.61
CA THR A 179 3.48 -8.69 33.22
C THR A 179 3.18 -7.85 31.97
N THR A 180 3.60 -6.58 31.95
CA THR A 180 3.40 -5.67 30.82
C THR A 180 4.11 -6.15 29.54
N SER A 181 5.34 -6.68 29.64
CA SER A 181 6.04 -7.31 28.52
C SER A 181 5.33 -8.58 28.04
N THR A 182 4.78 -9.40 28.95
CA THR A 182 4.04 -10.62 28.56
C THR A 182 2.80 -10.26 27.73
N ILE A 183 2.06 -9.22 28.13
CA ILE A 183 0.91 -8.71 27.36
C ILE A 183 1.37 -8.20 25.98
N GLY A 184 2.45 -7.41 25.94
CA GLY A 184 3.02 -6.91 24.68
C GLY A 184 3.40 -8.04 23.71
N ILE A 185 4.05 -9.10 24.20
CA ILE A 185 4.42 -10.28 23.40
C ILE A 185 3.19 -10.96 22.79
N ILE A 186 2.12 -11.14 23.58
CA ILE A 186 0.87 -11.74 23.09
C ILE A 186 0.26 -10.88 21.96
N ILE A 187 0.24 -9.55 22.14
CA ILE A 187 -0.26 -8.62 21.12
C ILE A 187 0.58 -8.72 19.84
N VAL A 188 1.91 -8.66 19.95
CA VAL A 188 2.84 -8.79 18.81
C VAL A 188 2.60 -10.10 18.06
N PHE A 189 2.42 -11.20 18.79
CA PHE A 189 2.15 -12.51 18.21
C PHE A 189 0.82 -12.55 17.45
N ILE A 190 -0.26 -12.03 18.05
CA ILE A 190 -1.58 -11.95 17.42
C ILE A 190 -1.52 -11.10 16.15
N ILE A 191 -0.96 -9.89 16.23
CA ILE A 191 -0.86 -8.98 15.08
C ILE A 191 -0.05 -9.62 13.95
N SER A 192 1.08 -10.24 14.28
CA SER A 192 1.95 -10.88 13.27
C SER A 192 1.27 -12.07 12.58
N ILE A 193 0.50 -12.87 13.32
CA ILE A 193 -0.33 -13.93 12.74
C ILE A 193 -1.43 -13.34 11.87
N SER A 194 -2.12 -12.29 12.32
CA SER A 194 -3.15 -11.61 11.53
C SER A 194 -2.59 -11.09 10.21
N ILE A 195 -1.40 -10.48 10.22
CA ILE A 195 -0.72 -10.03 8.99
C ILE A 195 -0.52 -11.21 8.04
N ASN A 196 0.03 -12.33 8.51
CA ASN A 196 0.27 -13.51 7.67
C ASN A 196 -1.02 -14.14 7.12
N ILE A 197 -2.06 -14.23 7.94
CA ILE A 197 -3.36 -14.77 7.51
C ILE A 197 -3.98 -13.86 6.45
N ILE A 198 -4.06 -12.56 6.70
CA ILE A 198 -4.67 -11.61 5.75
C ILE A 198 -3.86 -11.53 4.45
N ALA A 199 -2.53 -11.53 4.57
CA ALA A 199 -1.61 -11.59 3.43
C ALA A 199 -1.80 -12.83 2.55
N SER A 200 -2.28 -13.93 3.12
CA SER A 200 -2.46 -15.20 2.41
C SER A 200 -3.87 -15.39 1.84
N LEU A 201 -4.82 -14.51 2.17
CA LEU A 201 -6.21 -14.66 1.77
C LEU A 201 -6.57 -13.62 0.69
N PRO A 202 -6.66 -14.02 -0.59
CA PRO A 202 -7.17 -13.14 -1.64
C PRO A 202 -8.62 -12.73 -1.35
N ILE A 203 -8.92 -11.45 -1.60
CA ILE A 203 -10.21 -10.82 -1.30
C ILE A 203 -10.89 -10.39 -2.58
N ASP A 204 -12.16 -10.79 -2.73
CA ASP A 204 -12.94 -10.47 -3.92
C ASP A 204 -13.54 -9.07 -3.93
N ASN A 205 -14.20 -8.73 -5.05
CA ASN A 205 -14.88 -7.44 -5.25
C ASN A 205 -15.99 -7.18 -4.22
N PHE A 206 -16.48 -8.24 -3.57
CA PHE A 206 -17.54 -8.21 -2.56
C PHE A 206 -16.98 -8.29 -1.12
N GLY A 207 -15.67 -8.47 -0.93
CA GLY A 207 -15.03 -8.67 0.36
C GLY A 207 -15.04 -10.12 0.88
N ARG A 208 -15.32 -11.10 0.02
CA ARG A 208 -15.28 -12.53 0.35
C ARG A 208 -13.85 -13.05 0.23
N LEU A 209 -13.49 -13.95 1.14
CA LEU A 209 -12.18 -14.57 1.21
C LEU A 209 -12.16 -15.83 0.33
N TYR A 210 -11.18 -15.97 -0.55
CA TYR A 210 -10.91 -17.22 -1.26
C TYR A 210 -9.70 -17.91 -0.63
N LEU A 211 -9.80 -19.22 -0.42
CA LEU A 211 -8.73 -20.04 0.16
C LEU A 211 -7.72 -20.54 -0.89
N GLU A 212 -8.08 -20.47 -2.17
CA GLU A 212 -7.23 -20.92 -3.27
C GLU A 212 -6.44 -19.73 -3.79
N LYS A 213 -5.12 -19.72 -3.55
CA LYS A 213 -4.24 -18.66 -4.05
C LYS A 213 -4.18 -18.77 -5.59
N PRO A 214 -4.71 -17.78 -6.34
CA PRO A 214 -4.54 -17.77 -7.78
C PRO A 214 -3.05 -17.75 -8.12
N SER A 215 -2.63 -18.45 -9.17
CA SER A 215 -1.27 -18.31 -9.72
C SER A 215 -0.93 -16.84 -10.01
N ASP A 216 0.34 -16.43 -10.00
CA ASP A 216 0.75 -15.01 -10.17
C ASP A 216 0.11 -14.32 -11.40
N PHE A 217 -0.12 -15.06 -12.50
CA PHE A 217 -0.83 -14.55 -13.69
C PHE A 217 -2.33 -14.29 -13.49
N GLN A 218 -2.97 -15.00 -12.57
CA GLN A 218 -4.36 -14.82 -12.20
C GLN A 218 -4.55 -13.65 -11.22
N GLU A 219 -3.55 -13.28 -10.41
CA GLU A 219 -3.62 -12.11 -9.51
C GLU A 219 -3.81 -10.81 -10.30
N PHE A 220 -3.01 -10.58 -11.35
CA PHE A 220 -3.18 -9.40 -12.20
C PHE A 220 -4.54 -9.39 -12.90
N LYS A 221 -4.96 -10.53 -13.46
CA LYS A 221 -6.28 -10.66 -14.11
C LYS A 221 -7.43 -10.39 -13.14
N PHE A 222 -7.29 -10.79 -11.89
CA PHE A 222 -8.28 -10.57 -10.85
C PHE A 222 -8.37 -9.10 -10.45
N ALA A 223 -7.22 -8.46 -10.19
CA ALA A 223 -7.15 -7.03 -9.92
C ALA A 223 -7.73 -6.22 -11.09
N HIS A 224 -7.43 -6.64 -12.32
CA HIS A 224 -7.95 -6.03 -13.53
C HIS A 224 -9.48 -6.08 -13.60
N GLN A 225 -10.06 -7.27 -13.38
CA GLN A 225 -11.52 -7.44 -13.33
C GLN A 225 -12.18 -6.67 -12.16
N LYS A 226 -11.48 -6.53 -11.04
CA LYS A 226 -11.95 -5.79 -9.86
C LYS A 226 -12.03 -4.29 -10.10
N TYR A 227 -10.94 -3.71 -10.61
CA TYR A 227 -10.77 -2.25 -10.62
C TYR A 227 -11.02 -1.59 -11.97
N PHE A 228 -10.81 -2.30 -13.08
CA PHE A 228 -10.84 -1.69 -14.42
C PHE A 228 -12.06 -2.07 -15.24
N ASN A 229 -12.84 -3.04 -14.79
CA ASN A 229 -14.05 -3.46 -15.48
C ASN A 229 -15.06 -2.31 -15.61
N ASN A 230 -15.34 -1.95 -16.87
CA ASN A 230 -16.17 -0.83 -17.29
C ASN A 230 -15.68 0.55 -16.83
N VAL A 231 -14.38 0.70 -16.62
CA VAL A 231 -13.77 2.00 -16.34
C VAL A 231 -13.23 2.62 -17.64
N GLY A 232 -13.76 3.79 -17.96
CA GLY A 232 -13.37 4.59 -19.11
C GLY A 232 -12.58 5.84 -18.74
N ILE A 233 -11.87 6.38 -19.73
CA ILE A 233 -11.27 7.71 -19.71
C ILE A 233 -12.21 8.67 -20.44
N PHE A 234 -12.54 9.76 -19.76
CA PHE A 234 -13.44 10.78 -20.24
C PHE A 234 -12.72 12.12 -20.35
N LEU A 235 -12.95 12.80 -21.46
CA LEU A 235 -12.55 14.18 -21.66
C LEU A 235 -13.64 15.09 -21.11
N ARG A 236 -13.25 16.02 -20.23
CA ARG A 236 -14.11 17.06 -19.68
C ARG A 236 -13.80 18.40 -20.35
N SER A 237 -14.80 18.98 -21.00
CA SER A 237 -14.74 20.30 -21.65
C SER A 237 -15.94 21.12 -21.19
N SER A 238 -15.73 22.14 -20.34
CA SER A 238 -16.81 23.00 -19.80
C SER A 238 -17.99 22.18 -19.23
N ASP A 239 -17.69 21.27 -18.30
CA ASP A 239 -18.63 20.33 -17.64
C ASP A 239 -19.28 19.25 -18.51
N LYS A 240 -18.91 19.19 -19.79
CA LYS A 240 -19.38 18.15 -20.71
C LYS A 240 -18.39 17.00 -20.74
N TYR A 241 -18.90 15.79 -20.59
CA TYR A 241 -18.10 14.56 -20.56
C TYR A 241 -18.24 13.80 -21.88
N ILE A 242 -17.09 13.52 -22.47
CA ILE A 242 -16.94 12.82 -23.75
C ILE A 242 -16.11 11.57 -23.50
N TYR A 243 -16.64 10.41 -23.85
CA TYR A 243 -15.91 9.15 -23.71
C TYR A 243 -14.82 9.02 -24.78
N LEU A 244 -13.61 8.66 -24.36
CA LEU A 244 -12.48 8.41 -25.25
C LEU A 244 -12.25 6.90 -25.44
N THR A 245 -12.04 6.17 -24.34
CA THR A 245 -11.72 4.74 -24.38
C THR A 245 -11.81 4.11 -23.00
N ASP A 246 -12.03 2.81 -22.95
CA ASP A 246 -11.79 1.98 -21.77
C ASP A 246 -10.29 1.97 -21.42
N ILE A 247 -10.01 1.89 -20.12
CA ILE A 247 -8.66 1.71 -19.56
C ILE A 247 -8.02 0.43 -20.10
N ASP A 248 -8.81 -0.64 -20.19
CA ASP A 248 -8.38 -1.97 -20.65
C ASP A 248 -7.70 -1.91 -22.02
N ASN A 249 -8.27 -1.13 -22.94
CA ASN A 249 -7.70 -1.00 -24.27
C ASN A 249 -6.31 -0.35 -24.26
N ILE A 250 -6.05 0.57 -23.33
CA ILE A 250 -4.75 1.24 -23.20
C ILE A 250 -3.74 0.28 -22.56
N ILE A 251 -4.17 -0.49 -21.57
CA ILE A 251 -3.34 -1.52 -20.93
C ILE A 251 -2.90 -2.56 -21.97
N GLU A 252 -3.83 -3.07 -22.77
CA GLU A 252 -3.54 -4.07 -23.81
C GLU A 252 -2.61 -3.52 -24.91
N GLN A 253 -2.89 -2.32 -25.42
CA GLN A 253 -2.14 -1.73 -26.54
C GLN A 253 -0.85 -1.02 -26.10
N HIS A 254 -0.64 -0.83 -24.80
CA HIS A 254 0.46 -0.08 -24.16
C HIS A 254 0.53 1.42 -24.50
N SER A 255 -0.01 1.84 -25.65
CA SER A 255 -0.13 3.24 -26.03
C SER A 255 -1.33 3.43 -26.95
N ARG A 256 -1.98 4.60 -26.86
CA ARG A 256 -3.13 4.92 -27.71
C ARG A 256 -3.21 6.41 -27.97
N THR A 257 -3.45 6.79 -29.22
CA THR A 257 -3.54 8.19 -29.64
C THR A 257 -4.95 8.52 -30.09
N PHE A 258 -5.43 9.71 -29.72
CA PHE A 258 -6.72 10.26 -30.06
C PHE A 258 -6.55 11.66 -30.62
N ILE A 259 -7.39 12.02 -31.58
CA ILE A 259 -7.47 13.39 -32.06
C ILE A 259 -8.86 13.91 -31.70
N TYR A 260 -8.89 14.94 -30.86
CA TYR A 260 -10.08 15.70 -30.53
C TYR A 260 -10.02 17.03 -31.26
N SER A 261 -10.96 17.30 -32.14
CA SER A 261 -11.02 18.55 -32.90
C SER A 261 -12.22 19.37 -32.45
N LYS A 262 -12.07 20.69 -32.31
CA LYS A 262 -13.18 21.58 -31.94
C LYS A 262 -13.18 22.84 -32.81
N ASN A 263 -14.37 23.25 -33.25
CA ASN A 263 -14.63 24.58 -33.77
C ASN A 263 -15.48 25.33 -32.73
N GLU A 264 -14.84 26.27 -32.01
CA GLU A 264 -15.51 27.06 -30.96
C GLU A 264 -16.62 27.96 -31.51
N ASN A 265 -16.53 28.40 -32.77
CA ASN A 265 -17.52 29.32 -33.36
C ASN A 265 -18.81 28.61 -33.79
N GLU A 266 -18.70 27.34 -34.20
CA GLU A 266 -19.82 26.57 -34.74
C GLU A 266 -20.36 25.53 -33.76
N ASN A 267 -19.76 25.44 -32.57
CA ASN A 267 -20.01 24.40 -31.57
C ASN A 267 -19.95 22.98 -32.16
N ILE A 268 -18.98 22.76 -33.05
CA ILE A 268 -18.72 21.45 -33.66
C ILE A 268 -17.52 20.84 -32.96
N PHE A 269 -17.60 19.55 -32.66
CA PHE A 269 -16.43 18.77 -32.24
C PHE A 269 -16.37 17.44 -32.97
N CYS A 270 -15.17 16.93 -33.17
CA CYS A 270 -14.93 15.66 -33.81
C CYS A 270 -13.95 14.84 -32.97
N ILE A 271 -14.12 13.52 -33.02
CA ILE A 271 -13.24 12.57 -32.36
C ILE A 271 -12.80 11.57 -33.41
N LYS A 272 -11.49 11.43 -33.55
CA LYS A 272 -10.88 10.48 -34.46
C LYS A 272 -10.03 9.50 -33.67
N GLN A 273 -10.47 8.24 -33.71
CA GLN A 273 -9.74 7.10 -33.18
C GLN A 273 -9.40 6.13 -34.31
N PHE A 274 -10.42 5.62 -34.99
CA PHE A 274 -10.30 4.82 -36.23
C PHE A 274 -11.00 5.53 -37.38
N ASN A 275 -12.29 5.81 -37.18
CA ASN A 275 -13.08 6.67 -38.05
C ASN A 275 -13.28 8.01 -37.36
N GLN A 276 -13.37 9.07 -38.16
CA GLN A 276 -13.71 10.38 -37.66
C GLN A 276 -15.23 10.47 -37.50
N THR A 277 -15.69 10.69 -36.28
CA THR A 277 -17.08 11.02 -35.98
C THR A 277 -17.15 12.47 -35.54
N CYS A 278 -18.08 13.22 -36.12
CA CYS A 278 -18.27 14.63 -35.86
C CYS A 278 -19.67 14.89 -35.35
N PHE A 279 -19.77 15.87 -34.47
CA PHE A 279 -20.95 16.19 -33.71
C PHE A 279 -21.13 17.69 -33.69
N LYS A 280 -22.36 18.14 -33.91
CA LYS A 280 -22.74 19.54 -33.77
C LYS A 280 -23.62 19.69 -32.54
N GLU A 281 -23.23 20.58 -31.66
CA GLU A 281 -24.03 20.92 -30.50
C GLU A 281 -25.20 21.82 -30.94
N LEU A 282 -26.42 21.38 -30.67
CA LEU A 282 -27.63 22.14 -30.97
C LEU A 282 -27.95 23.07 -29.79
N ASN A 283 -27.97 22.48 -28.59
CA ASN A 283 -28.14 23.14 -27.29
C ASN A 283 -27.16 22.51 -26.28
N ASP A 284 -27.05 23.07 -25.08
CA ASP A 284 -26.13 22.59 -24.02
C ASP A 284 -26.25 21.08 -23.70
N THR A 285 -27.41 20.48 -23.94
CA THR A 285 -27.71 19.07 -23.64
C THR A 285 -27.87 18.18 -24.87
N THR A 286 -28.09 18.75 -26.05
CA THR A 286 -28.48 18.00 -27.25
C THR A 286 -27.49 18.20 -28.39
N ILE A 287 -27.11 17.08 -29.00
CA ILE A 287 -26.07 16.98 -30.01
C ILE A 287 -26.65 16.23 -31.21
N SER A 288 -26.25 16.59 -32.42
CA SER A 288 -26.60 15.83 -33.65
C SER A 288 -25.34 15.34 -34.35
N SER A 289 -25.43 14.19 -35.02
CA SER A 289 -24.36 13.75 -35.93
C SER A 289 -24.14 14.80 -37.02
N TYR A 290 -22.89 15.01 -37.40
CA TYR A 290 -22.51 15.99 -38.42
C TYR A 290 -21.58 15.33 -39.44
N ASP A 291 -22.11 15.01 -40.63
CA ASP A 291 -21.40 14.27 -41.67
C ASP A 291 -20.65 15.17 -42.68
N GLN A 292 -20.74 16.50 -42.55
CA GLN A 292 -20.28 17.40 -43.60
C GLN A 292 -18.75 17.53 -43.64
N GLN A 293 -18.17 17.42 -44.84
CA GLN A 293 -16.73 17.62 -45.08
C GLN A 293 -16.27 18.94 -44.49
N LEU A 294 -15.40 18.83 -43.48
CA LEU A 294 -14.86 19.92 -42.68
C LEU A 294 -14.12 20.93 -43.55
N THR A 295 -14.77 22.04 -43.86
CA THR A 295 -14.19 23.16 -44.59
C THR A 295 -13.69 24.27 -43.65
N ASN A 296 -14.00 24.18 -42.36
CA ASN A 296 -13.68 25.21 -41.38
C ASN A 296 -12.45 24.88 -40.51
N LYS A 297 -11.83 25.95 -40.00
CA LYS A 297 -10.62 25.97 -39.17
C LYS A 297 -10.85 25.27 -37.82
N LEU A 298 -10.79 23.94 -37.80
CA LEU A 298 -10.77 23.15 -36.57
C LEU A 298 -9.47 23.38 -35.80
N ILE A 299 -9.59 23.50 -34.48
CA ILE A 299 -8.46 23.38 -33.56
C ILE A 299 -8.33 21.90 -33.22
N ASN A 300 -7.19 21.29 -33.54
CA ASN A 300 -6.96 19.87 -33.28
C ASN A 300 -6.16 19.70 -32.00
N TYR A 301 -6.55 18.74 -31.17
CA TYR A 301 -5.85 18.32 -29.98
C TYR A 301 -5.45 16.86 -30.15
N THR A 302 -4.14 16.60 -30.22
CA THR A 302 -3.63 15.23 -30.25
C THR A 302 -3.31 14.80 -28.83
N ILE A 303 -4.03 13.78 -28.36
CA ILE A 303 -3.90 13.22 -27.01
C ILE A 303 -3.28 11.84 -27.15
N LYS A 304 -2.11 11.62 -26.56
CA LYS A 304 -1.44 10.32 -26.55
C LYS A 304 -1.36 9.79 -25.13
N PHE A 305 -1.96 8.63 -24.93
CA PHE A 305 -1.88 7.85 -23.70
C PHE A 305 -0.76 6.82 -23.81
N GLN A 306 -0.08 6.58 -22.70
CA GLN A 306 0.91 5.53 -22.55
C GLN A 306 0.70 4.84 -21.21
N PHE A 307 0.53 3.52 -21.25
CA PHE A 307 0.49 2.70 -20.06
C PHE A 307 1.91 2.46 -19.58
N LYS A 308 2.17 2.80 -18.32
CA LYS A 308 3.38 2.43 -17.60
C LYS A 308 3.11 1.11 -16.89
N GLN A 309 3.88 0.10 -17.25
CA GLN A 309 3.69 -1.25 -16.70
C GLN A 309 3.90 -1.29 -15.19
N PRO A 310 3.29 -2.27 -14.51
CA PRO A 310 3.49 -2.48 -13.08
C PRO A 310 4.96 -2.69 -12.72
N ASP A 311 5.42 -2.00 -11.68
CA ASP A 311 6.75 -2.17 -11.09
C ASP A 311 6.70 -1.97 -9.56
N PHE A 312 7.86 -1.89 -8.91
CA PHE A 312 7.94 -1.64 -7.45
C PHE A 312 7.34 -0.29 -7.02
N TYR A 313 7.21 0.66 -7.93
CA TYR A 313 6.68 2.01 -7.69
C TYR A 313 5.19 2.13 -8.05
N TYR A 314 4.73 1.40 -9.07
CA TYR A 314 3.38 1.41 -9.62
C TYR A 314 2.78 0.01 -9.60
N LEU A 315 2.06 -0.33 -8.55
CA LEU A 315 1.71 -1.73 -8.33
C LEU A 315 0.71 -2.31 -9.36
N LEU A 316 -0.22 -1.49 -9.87
CA LEU A 316 -1.08 -1.85 -11.01
C LEU A 316 -0.76 -1.02 -12.26
N GLY A 317 0.46 -0.47 -12.32
CA GLY A 317 0.84 0.46 -13.37
C GLY A 317 0.18 1.83 -13.24
N ASP A 318 0.36 2.63 -14.28
CA ASP A 318 -0.16 3.99 -14.38
C ASP A 318 -0.49 4.33 -15.83
N ILE A 319 -1.35 5.32 -16.06
CA ILE A 319 -1.58 5.85 -17.40
C ILE A 319 -1.12 7.29 -17.43
N ASN A 320 -0.04 7.49 -18.18
CA ASN A 320 0.45 8.80 -18.49
C ASN A 320 -0.18 9.29 -19.80
N TYR A 321 -0.35 10.60 -19.92
CA TYR A 321 -0.78 11.20 -21.18
C TYR A 321 -0.02 12.47 -21.50
N ASN A 322 0.04 12.80 -22.77
CA ASN A 322 0.41 14.13 -23.23
C ASN A 322 -0.66 14.63 -24.19
N ILE A 323 -0.83 15.96 -24.21
CA ILE A 323 -1.76 16.65 -25.09
C ILE A 323 -1.04 17.81 -25.74
N ILE A 324 -1.13 17.88 -27.06
CA ILE A 324 -0.61 18.98 -27.87
C ILE A 324 -1.77 19.58 -28.65
N ARG A 325 -1.86 20.91 -28.59
CA ARG A 325 -2.75 21.67 -29.46
C ARG A 325 -2.02 21.97 -30.77
N CYS A 326 -2.71 21.61 -31.85
CA CYS A 326 -2.27 21.71 -33.22
C CYS A 326 -3.06 22.83 -33.90
N ASP A 327 -2.47 24.02 -33.94
CA ASP A 327 -2.98 25.10 -34.80
C ASP A 327 -2.20 25.07 -36.12
N LEU A 328 -2.83 25.45 -37.23
CA LEU A 328 -2.34 25.33 -38.62
C LEU A 328 -0.89 25.82 -38.90
N LYS A 329 -0.21 26.48 -37.96
CA LYS A 329 1.19 26.93 -38.08
C LYS A 329 2.05 26.78 -36.83
N ASP A 330 1.48 26.53 -35.64
CA ASP A 330 2.22 26.55 -34.37
C ASP A 330 1.74 25.46 -33.40
N PHE A 331 2.66 24.94 -32.59
CA PHE A 331 2.38 23.98 -31.52
C PHE A 331 2.31 24.70 -30.18
N TYR A 332 1.19 24.58 -29.47
CA TYR A 332 1.04 25.12 -28.13
C TYR A 332 0.70 24.00 -27.14
N ILE A 333 1.30 24.07 -25.95
CA ILE A 333 0.89 23.26 -24.80
C ILE A 333 -0.32 23.97 -24.20
N ASP A 334 -1.52 23.42 -24.43
CA ASP A 334 -2.74 23.92 -23.78
C ASP A 334 -2.84 23.25 -22.41
N ASP A 335 -2.69 24.03 -21.33
CA ASP A 335 -2.69 23.53 -19.95
C ASP A 335 -4.07 23.66 -19.27
N ASP A 336 -4.97 24.54 -19.73
CA ASP A 336 -6.09 24.97 -18.89
C ASP A 336 -7.49 24.54 -19.36
N LYS A 337 -7.68 24.12 -20.62
CA LYS A 337 -9.03 23.90 -21.17
C LYS A 337 -9.55 22.46 -21.16
N ILE A 338 -8.66 21.46 -21.10
CA ILE A 338 -9.03 20.05 -21.23
C ILE A 338 -8.53 19.28 -20.02
N SER A 339 -9.46 18.63 -19.30
CA SER A 339 -9.11 17.70 -18.22
C SER A 339 -9.62 16.31 -18.53
N LEU A 340 -8.91 15.30 -18.04
CA LEU A 340 -9.24 13.90 -18.23
C LEU A 340 -9.59 13.28 -16.88
N HIS A 341 -10.60 12.42 -16.85
CA HIS A 341 -11.09 11.79 -15.63
C HIS A 341 -11.43 10.33 -15.88
N TYR A 342 -11.27 9.50 -14.86
CA TYR A 342 -11.75 8.12 -14.87
C TYR A 342 -13.17 8.04 -14.33
N TYR A 343 -14.04 7.32 -15.03
CA TYR A 343 -15.37 6.97 -14.52
C TYR A 343 -15.71 5.53 -14.83
N ARG A 344 -16.48 4.89 -13.95
CA ARG A 344 -17.09 3.60 -14.23
C ARG A 344 -18.47 3.80 -14.79
N PHE A 345 -18.83 3.10 -15.86
CA PHE A 345 -20.23 3.02 -16.28
C PHE A 345 -21.07 2.27 -15.24
N LYS A 346 -22.29 2.76 -14.97
CA LYS A 346 -23.24 2.03 -14.12
C LYS A 346 -23.59 0.67 -14.73
N GLN A 347 -23.90 -0.31 -13.88
CA GLN A 347 -24.23 -1.67 -14.32
C GLN A 347 -25.42 -1.74 -15.30
N ASN A 348 -26.37 -0.81 -15.18
CA ASN A 348 -27.55 -0.75 -16.03
C ASN A 348 -27.32 0.02 -17.35
N PHE A 349 -26.09 0.49 -17.60
CA PHE A 349 -25.74 1.19 -18.83
C PHE A 349 -25.63 0.17 -19.98
N ASN A 350 -26.76 -0.07 -20.66
CA ASN A 350 -26.88 -1.07 -21.71
C ASN A 350 -26.53 -0.56 -23.12
N GLN A 351 -25.99 0.66 -23.24
CA GLN A 351 -25.67 1.24 -24.53
C GLN A 351 -24.24 0.89 -24.96
N THR A 352 -24.02 0.88 -26.27
CA THR A 352 -22.66 0.80 -26.83
C THR A 352 -21.85 2.01 -26.38
N LYS A 353 -20.59 1.78 -25.97
CA LYS A 353 -19.68 2.84 -25.52
C LYS A 353 -19.24 3.70 -26.69
N LEU A 354 -20.04 4.72 -26.99
CA LEU A 354 -19.77 5.74 -28.00
C LEU A 354 -19.15 6.97 -27.33
N SER A 355 -18.56 7.88 -28.10
CA SER A 355 -18.01 9.11 -27.51
C SER A 355 -19.06 10.02 -26.85
N VAL A 356 -20.31 9.89 -27.27
CA VAL A 356 -21.50 10.55 -26.73
C VAL A 356 -22.65 9.56 -26.64
N VAL A 357 -23.60 9.80 -25.73
CA VAL A 357 -24.73 8.91 -25.46
C VAL A 357 -25.80 9.08 -26.53
N LEU A 358 -26.30 7.97 -27.10
CA LEU A 358 -27.43 8.01 -28.03
C LEU A 358 -28.75 8.13 -27.25
N ASN A 359 -29.57 9.09 -27.64
CA ASN A 359 -30.91 9.30 -27.12
C ASN A 359 -31.97 8.70 -28.05
N ASN A 360 -33.19 8.49 -27.55
CA ASN A 360 -34.28 7.79 -28.25
C ASN A 360 -34.69 8.44 -29.58
N ASN A 361 -34.38 9.72 -29.79
CA ASN A 361 -34.78 10.49 -30.98
C ASN A 361 -33.67 10.59 -32.04
N ASN A 362 -32.71 9.65 -32.08
CA ASN A 362 -31.49 9.74 -32.91
C ASN A 362 -30.66 11.01 -32.66
N THR A 363 -30.90 11.69 -31.55
CA THR A 363 -30.06 12.76 -31.03
C THR A 363 -29.06 12.17 -30.06
N TYR A 364 -27.98 12.88 -29.82
CA TYR A 364 -26.96 12.52 -28.85
C TYR A 364 -26.99 13.49 -27.67
N ARG A 365 -26.41 13.08 -26.55
CA ARG A 365 -26.15 13.93 -25.40
C ARG A 365 -24.76 13.65 -24.84
N TYR A 366 -24.21 14.61 -24.13
CA TYR A 366 -23.01 14.36 -23.31
C TYR A 366 -23.35 13.38 -22.19
N TYR A 367 -22.30 12.73 -21.68
CA TYR A 367 -22.44 11.89 -20.51
C TYR A 367 -22.74 12.73 -19.26
N ASP A 368 -23.64 12.21 -18.43
CA ASP A 368 -24.07 12.81 -17.18
C ASP A 368 -23.48 12.03 -16.00
N ILE A 369 -22.73 12.71 -15.14
CA ILE A 369 -22.05 12.11 -13.99
C ILE A 369 -23.02 11.38 -13.07
N ASN A 370 -24.19 11.97 -12.82
CA ASN A 370 -25.15 11.44 -11.86
C ASN A 370 -25.95 10.29 -12.43
N ASN A 371 -26.20 10.29 -13.74
CA ASN A 371 -27.07 9.32 -14.40
C ASN A 371 -26.30 8.14 -14.99
N ASP A 372 -25.14 8.37 -15.60
CA ASP A 372 -24.43 7.36 -16.40
C ASP A 372 -23.27 6.70 -15.65
N PHE A 373 -22.72 7.36 -14.63
CA PHE A 373 -21.48 6.94 -13.98
C PHE A 373 -21.61 6.60 -12.51
N ASP A 374 -20.71 5.71 -12.08
CA ASP A 374 -20.29 5.55 -10.70
C ASP A 374 -18.87 6.15 -10.56
N PRO A 375 -18.62 7.03 -9.57
CA PRO A 375 -17.30 7.60 -9.36
C PRO A 375 -16.28 6.52 -9.00
N VAL A 376 -15.08 6.57 -9.60
CA VAL A 376 -14.04 5.56 -9.35
C VAL A 376 -13.53 5.60 -7.92
N GLU A 377 -13.73 6.70 -7.19
CA GLU A 377 -13.40 6.84 -5.77
C GLU A 377 -14.12 5.79 -4.90
N TYR A 378 -15.35 5.42 -5.28
CA TYR A 378 -16.12 4.40 -4.59
C TYR A 378 -15.74 2.99 -5.05
N LEU A 379 -15.34 2.85 -6.32
CA LEU A 379 -14.92 1.58 -6.91
C LEU A 379 -13.55 1.13 -6.40
N TRP A 380 -12.60 2.05 -6.37
CA TRP A 380 -11.19 1.79 -6.01
C TRP A 380 -10.96 1.83 -4.50
N ARG A 381 -11.99 1.53 -3.70
CA ARG A 381 -11.78 1.27 -2.28
C ARG A 381 -11.05 -0.06 -2.12
N THR A 382 -9.93 -0.01 -1.43
CA THR A 382 -9.02 -1.15 -1.33
C THR A 382 -9.07 -1.80 0.04
N GLY A 383 -8.80 -3.10 0.07
CA GLY A 383 -8.63 -3.91 1.26
C GLY A 383 -9.91 -4.34 1.94
N LEU A 384 -9.75 -5.17 2.98
CA LEU A 384 -10.84 -5.65 3.84
C LEU A 384 -11.61 -4.49 4.49
N SER A 385 -10.89 -3.42 4.84
CA SER A 385 -11.49 -2.26 5.48
C SER A 385 -12.08 -1.25 4.49
N ARG A 386 -12.04 -1.53 3.17
CA ARG A 386 -12.52 -0.64 2.10
C ARG A 386 -11.99 0.80 2.24
N CYS A 387 -10.69 0.91 2.47
CA CYS A 387 -10.02 2.18 2.65
C CYS A 387 -10.09 3.01 1.37
N SER A 388 -10.19 4.33 1.50
CA SER A 388 -10.21 5.24 0.35
C SER A 388 -8.93 5.07 -0.47
N SER A 389 -9.07 5.06 -1.79
CA SER A 389 -7.92 5.03 -2.68
C SER A 389 -7.02 6.25 -2.45
N THR A 390 -5.72 6.01 -2.54
CA THR A 390 -4.68 7.06 -2.55
C THR A 390 -4.17 7.35 -3.97
N SER A 391 -4.82 6.77 -4.99
CA SER A 391 -4.45 6.89 -6.40
C SER A 391 -4.89 8.19 -7.04
N SER A 392 -4.62 8.32 -8.34
CA SER A 392 -5.08 9.43 -9.15
C SER A 392 -6.42 9.11 -9.81
N TYR A 393 -7.39 10.03 -9.73
CA TYR A 393 -8.69 9.92 -10.41
C TYR A 393 -8.63 10.40 -11.88
N SER A 394 -7.43 10.73 -12.35
CA SER A 394 -7.14 11.13 -13.72
C SER A 394 -5.81 10.55 -14.20
N PRO A 395 -5.62 10.35 -15.51
CA PRO A 395 -4.30 10.09 -16.08
C PRO A 395 -3.29 11.18 -15.67
N HIS A 396 -2.01 10.82 -15.55
CA HIS A 396 -0.96 11.79 -15.20
C HIS A 396 -0.36 12.43 -16.45
N ARG A 397 -0.26 13.76 -16.47
CA ARG A 397 0.36 14.46 -17.60
C ARG A 397 1.88 14.22 -17.58
N SER A 398 2.46 13.81 -18.69
CA SER A 398 3.91 13.65 -18.86
C SER A 398 4.38 14.25 -20.18
N GLN A 399 5.30 15.21 -20.11
CA GLN A 399 5.91 15.84 -21.29
C GLN A 399 6.90 14.91 -22.02
N GLU A 400 7.33 13.81 -21.38
CA GLU A 400 8.24 12.84 -21.97
C GLU A 400 7.60 12.04 -23.11
N ILE A 401 6.26 11.97 -23.14
CA ILE A 401 5.53 11.28 -24.21
C ILE A 401 5.59 12.13 -25.47
N GLN A 402 6.43 11.70 -26.41
CA GLN A 402 6.54 12.35 -27.72
C GLN A 402 5.29 12.12 -28.57
N ILE A 403 4.74 13.21 -29.08
CA ILE A 403 3.65 13.25 -30.06
C ILE A 403 4.26 13.79 -31.35
N ASN A 404 4.48 12.90 -32.31
CA ASN A 404 5.30 13.21 -33.48
C ASN A 404 4.55 14.00 -34.55
N ASN A 405 3.22 13.88 -34.62
CA ASN A 405 2.42 14.46 -35.71
C ASN A 405 1.16 15.13 -35.17
N CYS A 406 0.91 16.35 -35.65
CA CYS A 406 -0.42 16.94 -35.72
C CYS A 406 -1.09 16.46 -37.01
N PHE A 407 -2.27 15.84 -36.88
CA PHE A 407 -3.03 15.29 -38.02
C PHE A 407 -4.19 16.19 -38.40
#